data_AF-A0A967MSC4-F1
#
_entry.id   AF-A0A967MSC4-F1
#
_cell.length_a   1.000
_cell.length_b   1.000
_cell.length_c   1.000
_cell.angle_alpha   90.00
_cell.angle_beta   90.00
_cell.angle_gamma   90.00
#
_symmetry.space_group_name_H-M   'P 1'
#
loop_
_entity.id
_entity.type
_entity.pdbx_description
1 polymer ?
#
loop_
_entity_poly.entity_id
_entity_poly.type
_entity_poly.pdbx_seq_one_letter_code
_entity_poly.pdbx_strand_id
1 'polypeptide(L)'
;MWNRQIWNIDLWAIPRHSDKREQALDFIKFATSTHSLARQARYIPYGPVRRSSLALIEADVRSRLPTARTNVEPTLKTDARW
;
A
#
# COMPACT_ATOMS: atom_id res chain seq x y z
N MET A 1 -5.85 -4.58 17.04
CA MET A 1 -4.70 -5.21 16.36
C MET A 1 -3.62 -4.18 16.01
N TRP A 2 -3.95 -3.05 15.37
CA TRP A 2 -2.99 -2.03 14.89
C TRP A 2 -2.58 -0.93 15.88
N ASN A 3 -2.78 -1.13 17.18
CA ASN A 3 -2.43 -0.11 18.18
C ASN A 3 -0.91 0.01 18.29
N ARG A 4 -0.37 1.24 18.28
CA ARG A 4 1.08 1.54 18.42
C ARG A 4 1.99 0.85 17.41
N GLN A 5 1.49 0.64 16.19
CA GLN A 5 2.30 0.07 15.10
C GLN A 5 3.37 1.06 14.62
N ILE A 6 4.46 0.50 14.11
CA ILE A 6 5.39 1.21 13.24
C ILE A 6 4.79 1.18 11.84
N TRP A 7 4.63 2.36 11.24
CA TRP A 7 4.10 2.49 9.89
C TRP A 7 5.25 2.70 8.92
N ASN A 8 5.31 1.86 7.89
CA ASN A 8 6.26 1.91 6.79
C ASN A 8 5.53 1.88 5.43
N ILE A 9 6.26 2.25 4.37
CA ILE A 9 5.79 2.14 2.99
C ILE A 9 6.68 1.15 2.26
N ASP A 10 6.06 0.20 1.56
CA ASP A 10 6.75 -0.66 0.61
C ASP A 10 6.86 0.03 -0.76
N LEU A 11 8.00 -0.16 -1.41
CA LEU A 11 8.33 0.50 -2.66
C LEU A 11 8.61 -0.53 -3.75
N TRP A 12 8.12 -0.23 -4.96
CA TRP A 12 8.66 -0.84 -6.16
C TRP A 12 9.88 -0.05 -6.62
N ALA A 13 10.95 -0.74 -6.98
CA ALA A 13 12.18 -0.15 -7.50
C ALA A 13 12.65 -0.90 -8.76
N ILE A 14 13.30 -0.17 -9.67
CA ILE A 14 13.94 -0.75 -10.86
C ILE A 14 15.46 -0.60 -10.68
N PRO A 15 16.25 -1.71 -10.70
CA PRO A 15 17.71 -1.63 -10.67
C PRO A 15 18.28 -0.84 -11.87
N ARG A 16 19.33 -0.04 -11.63
CA ARG A 16 19.88 0.93 -12.61
C ARG A 16 20.21 0.34 -13.98
N HIS A 17 20.69 -0.90 -14.03
CA HIS A 17 21.16 -1.56 -15.25
C HIS A 17 20.23 -2.70 -15.71
N SER A 18 18.94 -2.65 -15.38
CA SER A 18 17.98 -3.63 -15.86
C SER A 18 17.76 -3.52 -17.37
N ASP A 19 17.86 -4.65 -18.06
CA ASP A 19 17.53 -4.83 -19.48
C ASP A 19 16.01 -4.89 -19.74
N LYS A 20 15.19 -4.97 -18.68
CA LYS A 20 13.71 -5.05 -18.72
C LYS A 20 13.02 -3.80 -18.17
N ARG A 21 13.68 -2.64 -18.31
CA ARG A 21 13.20 -1.39 -17.71
C ARG A 21 11.78 -1.00 -18.16
N GLU A 22 11.46 -1.16 -19.44
CA GLU A 22 10.14 -0.81 -19.97
C GLU A 22 9.05 -1.73 -19.41
N GLN A 23 9.28 -3.05 -19.42
CA GLN A 23 8.33 -4.02 -18.85
C GLN A 23 8.17 -3.81 -17.34
N ALA A 24 9.23 -3.44 -16.62
CA ALA A 24 9.16 -3.12 -15.21
C ALA A 24 8.30 -1.87 -14.96
N LEU A 25 8.38 -0.84 -15.80
CA LEU A 25 7.51 0.34 -15.72
C LEU A 25 6.03 -0.02 -15.97
N ASP A 26 5.76 -0.86 -16.97
CA ASP A 26 4.40 -1.34 -17.25
C ASP A 26 3.83 -2.15 -16.08
N PHE A 27 4.65 -3.02 -15.49
CA PHE A 27 4.27 -3.76 -14.30
C PHE A 27 3.99 -2.82 -13.12
N ILE A 28 4.85 -1.84 -12.84
CA ILE A 28 4.64 -0.88 -11.75
C ILE A 28 3.34 -0.10 -11.96
N LYS A 29 3.06 0.32 -13.20
CA LYS A 29 1.79 0.98 -13.57
C LYS A 29 0.58 0.08 -13.29
N PHE A 30 0.65 -1.19 -13.67
CA PHE A 30 -0.38 -2.17 -13.38
C PHE A 30 -0.55 -2.43 -11.87
N ALA A 31 0.54 -2.75 -11.18
CA ALA A 31 0.55 -3.16 -9.77
C ALA A 31 0.06 -2.03 -8.86
N THR A 32 0.35 -0.78 -9.21
CA THR A 32 -0.09 0.42 -8.48
C THR A 32 -1.43 0.97 -8.98
N SER A 33 -2.15 0.29 -9.87
CA SER A 33 -3.47 0.72 -10.32
C SER A 33 -4.52 0.62 -9.21
N THR A 34 -5.61 1.39 -9.34
CA THR A 34 -6.74 1.37 -8.39
C THR A 34 -7.28 -0.04 -8.15
N HIS A 35 -7.47 -0.82 -9.21
CA HIS A 35 -8.04 -2.17 -9.12
C HIS A 35 -7.05 -3.17 -8.51
N SER A 36 -5.78 -3.11 -8.89
CA SER A 36 -4.75 -4.01 -8.35
C SER A 36 -4.55 -3.80 -6.85
N LEU A 37 -4.44 -2.55 -6.41
CA LEU A 37 -4.30 -2.22 -4.99
C LEU A 37 -5.55 -2.60 -4.17
N ALA A 38 -6.75 -2.37 -4.70
CA ALA A 38 -7.98 -2.80 -4.03
C ALA A 38 -8.08 -4.32 -3.88
N ARG A 39 -7.63 -5.07 -4.91
CA ARG A 39 -7.60 -6.54 -4.87
C ARG A 39 -6.59 -7.06 -3.85
N GLN A 40 -5.43 -6.43 -3.72
CA GLN A 40 -4.41 -6.85 -2.75
C GLN A 40 -4.95 -6.87 -1.30
N ALA A 41 -5.73 -5.84 -0.94
CA ALA A 41 -6.33 -5.71 0.40
C ALA A 41 -7.29 -6.85 0.79
N ARG A 42 -7.71 -7.70 -0.18
CA ARG A 42 -8.51 -8.91 0.08
C ARG A 42 -7.69 -10.06 0.65
N TYR A 43 -6.38 -10.06 0.42
CA TYR A 43 -5.48 -11.16 0.78
C TYR A 43 -4.59 -10.83 1.97
N ILE A 44 -4.16 -9.58 2.08
CA ILE A 44 -3.26 -9.11 3.13
C ILE A 44 -3.81 -7.78 3.66
N PRO A 45 -3.90 -7.57 4.99
CA PRO A 45 -4.50 -6.38 5.58
C PRO A 45 -3.57 -5.17 5.51
N TYR A 46 -3.07 -4.83 4.32
CA TYR A 46 -2.27 -3.62 4.07
C TYR A 46 -3.12 -2.55 3.39
N GLY A 47 -2.94 -1.31 3.84
CA GLY A 47 -3.67 -0.17 3.31
C GLY A 47 -3.20 0.14 1.88
N PRO A 48 -4.09 0.25 0.89
CA PRO A 48 -3.69 0.63 -0.46
C PRO A 48 -3.16 2.08 -0.46
N VAL A 49 -2.11 2.32 -1.24
CA VAL A 49 -1.48 3.65 -1.33
C VAL A 49 -2.28 4.68 -2.14
N ARG A 50 -3.32 4.25 -2.89
CA ARG A 50 -4.22 5.14 -3.65
C ARG A 50 -5.57 5.27 -2.97
N ARG A 51 -5.99 6.53 -2.70
CA ARG A 51 -7.33 6.85 -2.17
C ARG A 51 -8.46 6.29 -3.03
N SER A 52 -8.31 6.29 -4.36
CA SER A 52 -9.30 5.72 -5.28
C SER A 52 -9.60 4.24 -5.03
N SER A 53 -8.65 3.49 -4.46
CA SER A 53 -8.81 2.05 -4.19
C SER A 53 -9.77 1.79 -3.03
N LEU A 54 -9.88 2.73 -2.10
CA LEU A 54 -10.76 2.61 -0.93
C LEU A 54 -12.24 2.50 -1.32
N ALA A 55 -12.64 3.05 -2.47
CA ALA A 55 -14.00 2.91 -2.96
C ALA A 55 -14.35 1.47 -3.40
N LEU A 56 -13.34 0.64 -3.71
CA LEU A 56 -13.50 -0.73 -4.23
C LEU A 56 -13.27 -1.82 -3.17
N ILE A 57 -13.05 -1.44 -1.91
CA ILE A 57 -12.81 -2.34 -0.79
C ILE A 57 -14.05 -2.34 0.10
N GLU A 58 -14.50 -3.55 0.48
CA GLU A 58 -15.63 -3.75 1.39
C GLU A 58 -15.44 -3.03 2.73
N ALA A 59 -16.53 -2.52 3.30
CA ALA A 59 -16.47 -1.67 4.48
C ALA A 59 -15.85 -2.37 5.70
N ASP A 60 -16.11 -3.67 5.86
CA ASP A 60 -15.56 -4.50 6.92
C ASP A 60 -14.03 -4.64 6.79
N VAL A 61 -13.52 -4.84 5.57
CA VAL A 61 -12.08 -4.91 5.27
C VAL A 61 -11.46 -3.54 5.54
N ARG A 62 -12.06 -2.45 5.06
CA ARG A 62 -11.55 -1.08 5.29
C ARG A 62 -11.38 -0.75 6.76
N SER A 63 -12.34 -1.13 7.60
CA SER A 63 -12.29 -0.86 9.05
C SER A 63 -11.12 -1.57 9.76
N ARG A 64 -10.65 -2.68 9.19
CA ARG A 64 -9.57 -3.52 9.73
C ARG A 64 -8.20 -3.13 9.19
N LEU A 65 -8.10 -2.20 8.24
CA LEU A 65 -6.81 -1.78 7.67
C LEU A 65 -6.01 -0.93 8.68
N PRO A 66 -4.67 -1.01 8.66
CA PRO A 66 -3.80 -0.18 9.50
C PRO A 66 -3.97 1.32 9.22
N THR A 67 -4.42 1.67 8.02
CA THR A 67 -4.66 3.05 7.58
C THR A 67 -6.08 3.55 7.84
N ALA A 68 -6.95 2.75 8.46
CA ALA A 68 -8.26 3.22 8.88
C ALA A 68 -8.12 4.34 9.92
N ARG A 69 -8.98 5.37 9.88
CA ARG A 69 -8.88 6.55 10.76
C ARG A 69 -8.75 6.20 12.24
N THR A 70 -9.42 5.15 12.69
CA THR A 70 -9.37 4.66 14.08
C THR A 70 -8.06 3.97 14.46
N ASN A 71 -7.23 3.58 13.48
CA ASN A 71 -6.01 2.78 13.66
C ASN A 71 -4.71 3.59 13.47
N VAL A 72 -4.79 4.84 12.99
CA VAL A 72 -3.63 5.68 12.62
C VAL A 72 -3.07 6.51 13.79
N GLU A 73 -3.90 6.87 14.77
CA GLU A 73 -3.57 7.92 15.75
C GLU A 73 -2.58 7.55 16.88
N PRO A 74 -2.17 6.27 17.09
CA PRO A 74 -0.98 6.02 17.90
C PRO A 74 0.21 5.49 17.08
N THR A 75 0.31 5.78 15.77
CA THR A 75 1.37 5.20 14.92
C THR A 75 2.66 6.02 14.90
N LEU A 76 3.80 5.32 14.97
CA LEU A 76 5.11 5.90 14.72
C LEU A 76 5.47 5.69 13.26
N LYS A 77 5.62 6.78 12.51
CA LYS A 77 6.00 6.74 11.09
C LYS A 77 7.51 6.63 10.96
N THR A 78 7.99 5.67 10.19
CA THR A 78 9.42 5.60 9.83
C THR A 78 9.82 6.83 9.00
N ASP A 79 10.90 7.49 9.39
CA ASP A 79 11.55 8.51 8.55
C ASP A 79 12.63 7.82 7.71
N ALA A 80 12.47 7.82 6.39
CA ALA A 80 13.44 7.18 5.50
C ALA A 80 14.78 7.95 5.40
N ARG A 81 14.89 9.14 6.01
CA ARG A 81 16.09 9.97 6.02
C ARG A 81 16.99 9.74 7.22
N TRP A 82 16.51 9.06 8.26
CA TRP A 82 17.19 8.91 9.55
C TRP A 82 17.25 7.45 9.99
#